data_AF-X1DTT5-F1
#
_entry.id   AF-X1DTT5-F1
#
_cell.length_a   1.000
_cell.length_b   1.000
_cell.length_c   1.000
_cell.angle_alpha   90.00
_cell.angle_beta   90.00
_cell.angle_gamma   90.00
#
_symmetry.space_group_name_H-M   'P 1'
#
loop_
_entity.id
_entity.type
_entity.pdbx_description
1 polymer ?
#
loop_
_entity_poly.entity_id
_entity_poly.type
_entity_poly.pdbx_seq_one_letter_code
_entity_poly.pdbx_strand_id
1 'polypeptide(L)'
;VLAASAGILTTGRQGLVSNQMGVGLSIMSIAGAILGGVSLYGGKGTVFGMLGGVVLLGIFDNSLNLLAVNVFLITVTKGTLILFAIIMDSVKTNIRISILEKEKLKILTEKMQKSIKPGMQAAEQKRKENSKIY
;
A
#
# COMPACT_ATOMS: atom_id res chain seq x y z
N VAL A 1 17.46 -20.09 -6.88
CA VAL A 1 17.93 -20.89 -5.72
C VAL A 1 16.85 -20.95 -4.62
N LEU A 2 16.46 -19.84 -3.99
CA LEU A 2 15.48 -19.84 -2.88
C LEU A 2 14.14 -20.53 -3.20
N ALA A 3 13.56 -20.30 -4.38
CA ALA A 3 12.31 -20.96 -4.79
C ALA A 3 12.46 -22.49 -4.94
N ALA A 4 13.61 -22.96 -5.43
CA ALA A 4 13.91 -24.39 -5.52
C ALA A 4 14.07 -25.02 -4.13
N SER A 5 14.74 -24.32 -3.21
CA SER A 5 14.87 -24.72 -1.81
C SER A 5 13.51 -24.82 -1.12
N ALA A 6 12.65 -23.80 -1.29
CA ALA A 6 11.31 -23.77 -0.73
C ALA A 6 10.42 -24.91 -1.29
N GLY A 7 10.54 -25.23 -2.58
CA GLY A 7 9.87 -26.37 -3.20
C GLY A 7 10.29 -27.70 -2.58
N ILE A 8 11.60 -27.94 -2.44
CA ILE A 8 12.14 -29.16 -1.81
C ILE A 8 11.64 -29.28 -0.36
N LEU A 9 11.66 -28.20 0.43
CA LEU A 9 11.16 -28.20 1.81
C LEU A 9 9.65 -28.48 1.89
N THR A 10 8.86 -27.89 0.99
CA THR A 10 7.40 -28.07 0.98
C THR A 10 7.03 -29.51 0.62
N THR A 11 7.68 -30.09 -0.38
CA THR A 11 7.51 -31.51 -0.75
C THR A 11 7.94 -32.43 0.38
N GLY A 12 9.09 -32.18 1.02
CA GLY A 12 9.56 -32.96 2.17
C GLY A 12 8.58 -32.94 3.34
N ARG A 13 7.94 -31.79 3.60
CA ARG A 13 6.90 -31.65 4.65
C ARG A 13 5.63 -32.43 4.34
N GLN A 14 5.22 -32.49 3.08
CA GLN A 14 3.99 -33.17 2.65
C GLN A 14 4.18 -34.67 2.41
N GLY A 15 5.42 -35.13 2.19
CA GLY A 15 5.78 -36.53 1.97
C GLY A 15 5.33 -37.10 0.61
N LEU A 16 4.52 -36.36 -0.14
CA LEU A 16 3.93 -36.74 -1.42
C LEU A 16 3.78 -35.50 -2.31
N VAL A 17 3.77 -35.70 -3.63
CA VAL A 17 3.44 -34.65 -4.58
C VAL A 17 2.01 -34.82 -5.07
N SER A 18 1.13 -33.86 -4.74
CA SER A 18 -0.25 -33.83 -5.20
C SER A 18 -0.48 -32.70 -6.20
N ASN A 19 -1.50 -32.83 -7.05
CA ASN A 19 -1.85 -31.81 -8.05
C ASN A 19 -2.29 -30.47 -7.44
N GLN A 20 -2.57 -30.44 -6.13
CA GLN A 20 -2.93 -29.23 -5.40
C GLN A 20 -1.73 -28.54 -4.74
N MET A 21 -0.51 -29.10 -4.88
CA MET A 21 0.69 -28.46 -4.37
C MET A 21 0.92 -27.11 -5.04
N GLY A 22 1.17 -26.09 -4.24
CA GLY A 22 1.41 -24.73 -4.72
C GLY A 22 0.16 -23.88 -4.94
N VAL A 23 -1.04 -24.47 -4.91
CA VAL A 23 -2.29 -23.72 -5.01
C VAL A 23 -2.39 -22.73 -3.85
N GLY A 24 -2.59 -21.45 -4.17
CA GLY A 24 -2.70 -20.38 -3.18
C GLY A 24 -1.39 -19.86 -2.58
N LEU A 25 -0.23 -20.47 -2.88
CA LEU A 25 1.07 -20.00 -2.34
C LEU A 25 1.43 -18.60 -2.87
N SER A 26 1.08 -18.27 -4.11
CA SER A 26 1.31 -16.93 -4.68
C SER A 26 0.54 -15.86 -3.91
N ILE A 27 -0.75 -16.10 -3.64
CA ILE A 27 -1.62 -15.21 -2.86
C ILE A 27 -1.10 -15.08 -1.42
N MET A 28 -0.73 -16.18 -0.78
CA MET A 28 -0.17 -16.19 0.58
C MET A 28 1.17 -15.44 0.66
N SER A 29 2.00 -15.51 -0.38
CA SER A 29 3.29 -14.81 -0.44
C SER A 29 3.10 -13.30 -0.49
N ILE A 30 2.15 -12.82 -1.31
CA ILE A 30 1.78 -11.41 -1.39
C ILE A 30 1.15 -10.94 -0.07
N ALA A 31 0.24 -11.74 0.49
CA ALA A 31 -0.41 -11.43 1.76
C ALA A 31 0.60 -11.29 2.91
N GLY A 32 1.57 -12.20 3.00
CA GLY A 32 2.62 -12.15 4.01
C GLY A 32 3.50 -10.91 3.86
N ALA A 33 3.81 -10.50 2.63
CA ALA A 33 4.54 -9.27 2.37
C ALA A 33 3.77 -8.02 2.82
N ILE A 34 2.47 -7.94 2.53
CA ILE A 34 1.63 -6.78 2.89
C ILE A 34 1.39 -6.71 4.39
N LEU A 35 1.12 -7.86 5.04
CA LEU A 35 1.07 -7.96 6.50
C LEU A 35 2.38 -7.50 7.15
N GLY A 36 3.51 -7.78 6.50
CA GLY A 36 4.83 -7.29 6.88
C GLY A 36 5.08 -5.80 6.62
N GLY A 37 4.09 -5.07 6.09
CA GLY A 37 4.17 -3.63 5.84
C GLY A 37 4.75 -3.23 4.49
N VAL A 38 4.83 -4.16 3.53
CA VAL A 38 5.22 -3.86 2.15
C VAL A 38 4.01 -3.32 1.38
N SER A 39 4.22 -2.23 0.65
CA SER A 39 3.20 -1.61 -0.21
C SER A 39 2.90 -2.47 -1.44
N LEU A 40 1.62 -2.67 -1.74
CA LEU A 40 1.16 -3.32 -2.98
C LEU A 40 1.65 -2.60 -4.24
N TYR A 41 1.69 -1.27 -4.19
CA TYR A 41 2.09 -0.41 -5.31
C TYR A 41 3.62 -0.28 -5.44
N GLY A 42 4.38 -0.96 -4.57
CA GLY A 42 5.84 -0.90 -4.56
C GLY A 42 6.41 0.38 -3.93
N GLY A 43 7.74 0.46 -3.87
CA GLY A 43 8.49 1.62 -3.39
C GLY A 43 8.58 1.81 -1.86
N LYS A 44 7.91 0.97 -1.06
CA LYS A 44 7.91 1.03 0.42
C LYS A 44 7.81 -0.37 1.04
N GLY A 45 8.63 -0.64 2.04
CA GLY A 45 8.66 -1.91 2.78
C GLY A 45 10.08 -2.30 3.17
N THR A 46 10.23 -3.25 4.11
CA THR A 46 11.53 -3.81 4.49
C THR A 46 11.49 -5.33 4.42
N VAL A 47 12.64 -5.95 4.12
CA VAL A 47 12.76 -7.42 4.08
C VAL A 47 12.47 -8.03 5.46
N PHE A 48 12.96 -7.39 6.53
CA PHE A 48 12.69 -7.85 7.91
C PHE A 48 11.20 -7.78 8.26
N GLY A 49 10.50 -6.72 7.85
CA GLY A 49 9.05 -6.62 8.01
C GLY A 49 8.31 -7.73 7.26
N MET A 50 8.69 -8.00 6.01
CA MET A 50 8.14 -9.08 5.20
C MET A 50 8.33 -10.46 5.86
N LEU A 51 9.53 -10.77 6.33
CA LEU A 51 9.81 -12.04 7.03
C LEU A 51 8.91 -12.18 8.26
N GLY A 52 8.76 -11.11 9.04
CA GLY A 52 7.83 -11.08 10.18
C GLY A 52 6.38 -11.36 9.78
N GLY A 53 5.90 -10.76 8.68
CA GLY A 53 4.56 -10.98 8.16
C GLY A 53 4.30 -12.41 7.68
N VAL A 54 5.27 -13.03 6.99
CA VAL A 54 5.19 -14.43 6.54
C VAL A 54 5.19 -15.39 7.74
N VAL A 55 6.01 -15.14 8.75
CA VAL A 55 6.02 -15.93 9.99
C VAL A 55 4.68 -15.81 10.73
N LEU A 56 4.12 -14.60 10.82
CA LEU A 56 2.81 -14.36 11.41
C LEU A 56 1.70 -15.15 10.71
N LEU A 57 1.69 -15.18 9.37
CA LEU A 57 0.74 -16.03 8.62
C LEU A 57 0.93 -17.52 8.92
N GLY A 58 2.17 -17.99 9.05
CA GLY A 58 2.46 -19.37 9.45
C GLY A 58 1.91 -19.69 10.84
N ILE A 59 2.05 -18.77 11.81
CA ILE A 59 1.49 -18.92 13.16
C ILE A 59 -0.03 -18.91 13.11
N PHE A 60 -0.63 -18.03 12.29
CA PHE A 60 -2.08 -17.96 12.12
C PHE A 60 -2.66 -19.28 11.58
N ASP A 61 -2.01 -19.84 10.57
CA ASP A 61 -2.38 -21.14 9.99
C ASP A 61 -2.31 -22.27 11.02
N ASN A 62 -1.22 -22.33 11.79
CA ASN A 62 -1.06 -23.33 12.84
C ASN A 62 -2.06 -23.12 13.99
N SER A 63 -2.32 -21.87 14.38
CA SER A 63 -3.28 -21.52 15.44
C SER A 63 -4.68 -22.00 15.12
N LEU A 64 -5.18 -21.72 13.90
CA LEU A 64 -6.52 -22.16 13.48
C LEU A 64 -6.61 -23.69 13.38
N ASN A 65 -5.53 -24.34 12.94
CA ASN A 65 -5.48 -25.79 12.88
C ASN A 65 -5.51 -26.43 14.30
N LEU A 66 -4.80 -25.83 15.26
CA LEU A 66 -4.81 -26.28 16.66
C LEU A 66 -6.19 -26.10 17.33
N LEU A 67 -6.92 -25.07 16.93
CA LEU A 67 -8.31 -24.85 17.35
C LEU A 67 -9.31 -25.81 16.69
N ALA A 68 -8.84 -26.79 15.92
CA ALA A 68 -9.64 -27.78 15.21
C ALA A 68 -10.73 -27.14 14.32
N VAL A 69 -10.45 -25.95 13.78
CA VAL A 69 -11.38 -25.24 12.89
C VAL A 69 -11.48 -26.01 11.57
N ASN A 70 -12.69 -26.10 11.03
CA ASN A 70 -12.91 -26.76 9.74
C ASN A 70 -12.07 -26.11 8.62
N VAL A 71 -11.46 -26.92 7.76
CA VAL A 71 -10.62 -26.49 6.62
C VAL A 71 -11.33 -25.49 5.70
N PHE A 72 -12.64 -25.65 5.49
CA PHE A 72 -13.45 -24.70 4.74
C PHE A 72 -13.43 -23.30 5.38
N LEU A 73 -13.66 -23.22 6.69
CA LEU A 73 -13.63 -21.96 7.43
C LEU A 73 -12.23 -21.37 7.47
N ILE A 74 -11.19 -22.20 7.63
CA ILE A 74 -9.80 -21.76 7.55
C ILE A 74 -9.53 -21.05 6.20
N THR A 75 -10.00 -21.64 5.10
CA THR A 75 -9.80 -21.08 3.75
C THR A 75 -10.54 -19.75 3.57
N VAL A 76 -11.78 -19.67 4.04
CA VAL A 76 -12.58 -18.44 4.01
C VAL A 76 -11.93 -17.34 4.85
N THR A 77 -11.54 -17.66 6.10
CA THR A 77 -10.89 -16.71 7.00
C THR A 77 -9.57 -16.19 6.43
N LYS A 78 -8.74 -17.05 5.82
CA LYS A 78 -7.53 -16.59 5.13
C LYS A 78 -7.87 -15.63 4.00
N GLY A 79 -8.84 -15.95 3.16
CA GLY A 79 -9.29 -15.06 2.09
C GLY A 79 -9.73 -13.69 2.62
N THR A 80 -10.54 -13.67 3.68
CA THR A 80 -10.98 -12.42 4.34
C THR A 80 -9.81 -11.64 4.93
N LEU A 81 -8.85 -12.32 5.58
CA LEU A 81 -7.66 -11.70 6.15
C LEU A 81 -6.79 -11.02 5.07
N ILE A 82 -6.63 -11.66 3.91
CA ILE A 82 -5.90 -11.09 2.78
C ILE A 82 -6.61 -9.85 2.25
N LEU A 83 -7.92 -9.93 2.03
CA LEU A 83 -8.71 -8.77 1.59
C LEU A 83 -8.61 -7.62 2.58
N PHE A 84 -8.69 -7.92 3.88
CA PHE A 84 -8.54 -6.93 4.94
C PHE A 84 -7.16 -6.25 4.89
N ALA A 85 -6.08 -7.03 4.72
CA ALA A 85 -4.73 -6.50 4.58
C ALA A 85 -4.59 -5.56 3.36
N ILE A 86 -5.17 -5.94 2.21
CA ILE A 86 -5.17 -5.14 0.98
C ILE A 86 -5.94 -3.83 1.17
N ILE A 87 -7.13 -3.88 1.77
CA ILE A 87 -7.94 -2.69 2.04
C ILE A 87 -7.17 -1.72 2.95
N MET A 88 -6.55 -2.24 4.00
CA MET A 88 -5.76 -1.43 4.93
C MET A 88 -4.57 -0.75 4.23
N ASP A 89 -3.86 -1.46 3.33
CA ASP A 89 -2.76 -0.90 2.55
C ASP A 89 -3.23 0.17 1.54
N SER A 90 -4.37 -0.09 0.87
CA SER A 90 -4.98 0.83 -0.10
C SER A 90 -5.43 2.14 0.57
N VAL A 91 -6.12 2.06 1.71
CA VAL A 91 -6.55 3.24 2.49
C VAL A 91 -5.34 4.08 2.90
N LYS A 92 -4.28 3.44 3.38
CA LYS A 92 -3.05 4.13 3.79
C LYS A 92 -2.36 4.85 2.63
N THR A 93 -2.42 4.28 1.43
CA THR A 93 -1.84 4.87 0.22
C THR A 93 -2.65 6.07 -0.27
N ASN A 94 -3.98 5.95 -0.31
CA ASN A 94 -4.87 6.99 -0.84
C ASN A 94 -4.81 8.28 0.00
N ILE A 95 -4.71 8.16 1.33
CA ILE A 95 -4.61 9.32 2.24
C ILE A 95 -3.35 10.15 1.94
N ARG A 96 -2.22 9.50 1.62
CA ARG A 96 -0.96 10.20 1.34
C ARG A 96 -1.00 10.99 0.03
N ILE A 97 -1.72 10.50 -0.97
CA ILE A 97 -1.84 11.17 -2.27
C ILE A 97 -2.60 12.49 -2.14
N SER A 98 -3.71 12.49 -1.39
CA SER A 98 -4.53 13.69 -1.20
C SER A 98 -3.85 14.80 -0.39
N ILE A 99 -2.83 14.48 0.41
CA ILE A 99 -2.06 15.48 1.17
C ILE A 99 -1.07 16.22 0.25
N LEU A 100 -0.45 15.52 -0.69
CA LEU A 100 0.54 16.09 -1.61
C LEU A 100 -0.08 17.07 -2.62
N GLU A 101 -1.31 16.80 -3.09
CA GLU A 101 -2.01 17.73 -4.00
C GLU A 101 -2.38 19.04 -3.32
N LYS A 102 -2.84 18.97 -2.06
CA LYS A 102 -3.18 20.17 -1.28
C LYS A 102 -1.95 21.07 -1.04
N GLU A 103 -0.78 20.49 -0.80
CA GLU A 103 0.46 21.26 -0.64
C GLU A 103 0.90 21.94 -1.94
N LYS A 104 0.87 21.22 -3.08
CA LYS A 104 1.25 21.80 -4.38
C LYS A 104 0.32 22.94 -4.79
N LEU A 105 -0.98 22.78 -4.61
CA LEU A 105 -1.97 23.82 -4.93
C LEU A 105 -1.77 25.07 -4.07
N LYS A 106 -1.47 24.90 -2.78
CA LYS A 106 -1.20 26.02 -1.88
C LYS A 106 0.00 26.86 -2.35
N ILE A 107 1.08 26.20 -2.76
CA ILE A 107 2.29 26.86 -3.28
C ILE A 107 2.01 27.57 -4.62
N LEU A 108 1.23 26.95 -5.51
CA LEU A 108 0.86 27.56 -6.79
C LEU A 108 -0.02 28.81 -6.58
N THR A 109 -1.00 28.75 -5.68
CA THR A 109 -1.82 29.90 -5.31
C THR A 109 -0.98 31.02 -4.68
N GLU A 110 -0.03 30.68 -3.81
CA GLU A 110 0.87 31.64 -3.18
C GLU A 110 1.81 32.31 -4.19
N LYS A 111 2.40 31.54 -5.12
CA LYS A 111 3.21 32.06 -6.22
C LYS A 111 2.41 32.95 -7.17
N MET A 112 1.18 32.56 -7.51
CA MET A 112 0.25 33.36 -8.32
C MET A 112 -0.06 34.70 -7.64
N GLN A 113 -0.41 34.70 -6.35
CA GLN A 113 -0.67 35.94 -5.60
C GLN A 113 0.54 36.88 -5.57
N LYS A 114 1.74 36.33 -5.37
CA LYS A 114 2.98 37.12 -5.31
C LYS A 114 3.35 37.72 -6.66
N SER A 115 3.04 37.02 -7.76
CA SER A 115 3.25 37.51 -9.13
C SER A 115 2.20 38.55 -9.56
N ILE A 116 0.95 38.41 -9.12
CA ILE A 116 -0.18 39.26 -9.58
C ILE A 116 -0.25 40.61 -8.84
N LYS A 117 0.06 40.65 -7.52
CA LYS A 117 -0.02 41.89 -6.71
C LYS A 117 0.71 43.12 -7.30
N PRO A 118 1.98 43.04 -7.72
CA PRO A 118 2.69 44.21 -8.24
C PRO A 118 2.14 44.72 -9.58
N GLY A 119 1.67 43.83 -10.46
CA GLY A 119 1.05 44.20 -11.74
C GLY A 119 -0.31 44.88 -11.56
N MET A 120 -1.10 44.44 -10.58
CA MET A 120 -2.42 45.03 -10.28
C MET A 120 -2.28 46.43 -9.66
N GLN A 121 -1.26 46.62 -8.80
CA GLN A 121 -0.93 47.93 -8.24
C GLN A 121 -0.41 48.89 -9.31
N ALA A 122 0.42 48.42 -10.24
CA ALA A 122 0.91 49.24 -11.36
C ALA A 122 -0.21 49.62 -12.35
N ALA A 123 -1.17 48.71 -12.59
CA ALA A 123 -2.33 48.98 -13.42
C ALA A 123 -3.31 49.97 -12.76
N GLU A 124 -3.55 49.85 -11.45
CA GLU A 124 -4.37 50.83 -10.71
C GLU A 124 -3.70 52.20 -10.60
N GLN A 125 -2.38 52.25 -10.43
CA GLN A 125 -1.64 53.52 -10.43
C GLN A 125 -1.74 54.21 -11.79
N LYS A 126 -1.51 53.49 -12.90
CA LYS A 126 -1.68 54.04 -14.25
C LYS A 126 -3.13 54.49 -14.53
N ARG A 127 -4.13 53.78 -13.99
CA ARG A 127 -5.54 54.17 -14.13
C ARG A 127 -5.88 55.45 -13.37
N LYS A 128 -5.33 55.64 -12.17
CA LYS A 128 -5.48 56.88 -11.37
C LYS A 128 -4.73 58.06 -11.97
N GLU A 129 -3.62 57.81 -12.65
CA GLU A 129 -2.85 58.83 -13.38
C GLU A 129 -3.63 59.34 -14.60
N ASN A 130 -4.16 58.44 -15.43
CA ASN A 130 -4.95 58.82 -16.61
C ASN A 130 -6.29 59.52 -16.29
N SER A 131 -6.87 59.32 -15.10
CA SER A 131 -8.12 59.99 -14.72
C SER A 131 -7.94 61.43 -14.21
N LYS A 132 -6.70 61.90 -14.03
CA LYS A 132 -6.40 63.29 -13.65
C LYS A 132 -6.16 64.21 -14.85
N ILE A 133 -6.12 63.64 -16.06
CA ILE A 133 -5.78 64.34 -17.30
C ILE A 133 -7.05 64.86 -18.03
N TYR A 134 -8.24 64.50 -17.54
CA TYR A 134 -9.55 65.01 -17.99
C TYR A 134 -10.22 65.79 -16.87
#